data_AF-A0AAV5UL41-F1
#
_entry.id   AF-A0AAV5UL41-F1
#
_cell.length_a   1.000
_cell.length_b   1.000
_cell.length_c   1.000
_cell.angle_alpha   90.00
_cell.angle_beta   90.00
_cell.angle_gamma   90.00
#
_symmetry.space_group_name_H-M   'P 1'
#
loop_
_entity.id
_entity.type
_entity.pdbx_description
1 polymer ?
#
loop_
_entity_poly.entity_id
_entity_poly.type
_entity_poly.pdbx_seq_one_letter_code
_entity_poly.pdbx_strand_id
1 'polypeptide(L)'
;MLVLDVLNLLASFSLWRYNKYKFHSRSSYRLEDTYRNRQNALTTFNFLPIKLIHAIVYCSLFVVYVLGANLKRERTDGEYLFINVVTNIFPYYVLACPLILTILMHRDRINRKNDVKGMIKQEEFQQYFQALARQWNSE
;
A
#
# COMPACT_ATOMS: atom_id res chain seq x y z
N MET A 1 16.56 -3.68 -14.74
CA MET A 1 15.33 -3.04 -14.22
C MET A 1 14.46 -4.04 -13.47
N LEU A 2 13.95 -5.11 -14.09
CA LEU A 2 13.14 -6.14 -13.42
C LEU A 2 13.72 -6.65 -12.07
N VAL A 3 15.02 -6.99 -12.04
CA VAL A 3 15.69 -7.44 -10.81
C VAL A 3 15.63 -6.38 -9.70
N LEU A 4 15.83 -5.10 -10.05
CA LEU A 4 15.74 -4.00 -9.11
C LEU A 4 14.30 -3.81 -8.61
N ASP A 5 13.30 -4.01 -9.47
CA ASP A 5 11.89 -3.90 -9.09
C ASP A 5 11.48 -5.00 -8.10
N VAL A 6 11.92 -6.23 -8.34
CA VAL A 6 11.71 -7.35 -7.42
C VAL A 6 12.41 -7.10 -6.08
N LEU A 7 13.67 -6.65 -6.10
CA LEU A 7 14.39 -6.30 -4.87
C LEU A 7 13.73 -5.15 -4.11
N ASN A 8 13.25 -4.12 -4.80
CA ASN A 8 12.54 -2.99 -4.20
C ASN A 8 11.21 -3.44 -3.58
N LEU A 9 10.47 -4.34 -4.24
CA LEU A 9 9.25 -4.94 -3.70
C LEU A 9 9.53 -5.74 -2.42
N LEU A 10 10.55 -6.60 -2.44
CA LEU A 10 10.98 -7.38 -1.28
C LEU A 10 11.43 -6.48 -0.12
N ALA A 11 12.25 -5.46 -0.40
CA ALA A 11 12.70 -4.49 0.59
C ALA A 11 11.51 -3.74 1.21
N SER A 12 10.52 -3.34 0.39
CA SER A 12 9.31 -2.66 0.86
C SER A 12 8.45 -3.55 1.74
N PHE A 13 8.30 -4.82 1.36
CA PHE A 13 7.59 -5.81 2.16
C PHE A 13 8.28 -6.06 3.50
N SER A 14 9.61 -6.22 3.48
CA SER A 14 10.43 -6.37 4.69
C SER A 14 10.30 -5.15 5.61
N LEU A 15 10.36 -3.93 5.06
CA LEU A 15 10.17 -2.69 5.81
C LEU A 15 8.78 -2.58 6.42
N TRP A 16 7.74 -2.91 5.66
CA TRP A 16 6.36 -2.94 6.17
C TRP A 16 6.23 -3.94 7.34
N ARG A 17 6.74 -5.16 7.16
CA ARG A 17 6.70 -6.20 8.21
C ARG A 17 7.47 -5.77 9.46
N TYR A 18 8.66 -5.19 9.29
CA TYR A 18 9.48 -4.67 10.38
C TYR A 18 8.78 -3.54 11.15
N ASN A 19 8.21 -2.55 10.44
CA ASN A 19 7.51 -1.44 11.07
C ASN A 19 6.24 -1.91 11.80
N LYS A 20 5.49 -2.86 11.21
CA LYS A 20 4.32 -3.46 11.85
C LYS A 20 4.70 -4.21 13.13
N TYR A 21 5.76 -5.03 13.08
CA TYR A 21 6.28 -5.73 14.24
C TYR A 21 6.72 -4.75 15.33
N LYS A 22 7.51 -3.73 14.99
CA LYS A 22 8.02 -2.72 15.93
C LYS A 22 6.91 -1.90 16.59
N PHE A 23 5.83 -1.63 15.87
CA PHE A 23 4.64 -0.98 16.41
C PHE A 23 3.91 -1.84 17.46
N HIS A 24 3.86 -3.17 17.28
CA HIS A 24 3.18 -4.08 18.22
C HIS A 24 4.08 -4.51 19.38
N SER A 25 5.40 -4.60 19.17
CA SER A 25 6.34 -5.15 20.18
C SER A 25 6.88 -4.13 21.16
N ARG A 26 6.79 -2.82 20.88
CA ARG A 26 7.25 -1.76 21.79
C ARG A 26 6.10 -0.85 22.20
N SER A 27 5.71 -0.89 23.47
CA SER A 27 4.95 0.20 24.11
C SER A 27 5.90 1.38 24.36
N SER A 28 6.25 2.09 23.30
CA SER A 28 6.93 3.37 23.43
C SER A 28 5.99 4.36 24.11
N TYR A 29 6.33 4.83 25.31
CA TYR A 29 5.60 5.91 25.99
C TYR A 29 5.70 7.26 25.24
N ARG A 30 6.67 7.39 24.30
CA ARG A 30 6.81 8.58 23.46
C ARG A 30 5.84 8.49 22.28
N LEU A 31 4.82 9.35 22.29
CA LEU A 31 3.80 9.44 21.23
C LEU A 31 4.41 9.66 19.84
N GLU A 32 5.48 10.43 19.74
CA GLU A 32 6.13 10.76 18.47
C GLU A 32 6.68 9.53 17.75
N ASP A 33 7.40 8.65 18.47
CA ASP A 33 7.95 7.42 17.91
C ASP A 33 6.85 6.46 17.44
N THR A 34 5.77 6.36 18.23
CA THR A 34 4.58 5.56 17.90
C THR A 34 3.88 6.09 16.65
N TYR A 35 3.70 7.41 16.56
CA TYR A 35 3.13 8.07 15.38
C TYR A 35 3.99 7.86 14.14
N ARG A 36 5.31 8.05 14.25
CA ARG A 36 6.25 7.87 13.13
C ARG A 36 6.25 6.43 12.61
N ASN A 37 6.28 5.43 13.50
CA ASN A 37 6.25 4.02 13.09
C ASN A 37 4.91 3.65 12.43
N ARG A 38 3.79 4.17 12.95
CA ARG A 38 2.46 3.97 12.35
C ARG A 38 2.37 4.62 10.97
N GLN A 39 2.82 5.87 10.84
CA GLN A 39 2.82 6.58 9.57
C GLN A 39 3.69 5.86 8.53
N ASN A 40 4.91 5.45 8.91
CA ASN A 40 5.80 4.71 8.02
C ASN A 40 5.19 3.36 7.60
N ALA A 41 4.55 2.62 8.50
CA ALA A 41 3.89 1.37 8.17
C ALA A 41 2.74 1.58 7.15
N LEU A 42 1.91 2.61 7.36
CA LEU A 42 0.79 2.93 6.47
C LEU A 42 1.27 3.43 5.10
N THR A 43 2.27 4.32 5.08
CA THR A 43 2.85 4.81 3.84
C THR A 43 3.45 3.67 3.03
N THR A 44 4.27 2.80 3.63
CA THR A 44 4.85 1.66 2.93
C THR A 44 3.77 0.69 2.44
N PHE A 45 2.70 0.48 3.21
CA PHE A 45 1.57 -0.35 2.80
C PHE A 45 0.86 0.23 1.57
N ASN A 46 0.62 1.54 1.53
CA ASN A 46 -0.04 2.21 0.41
C ASN A 46 0.79 2.18 -0.88
N PHE A 47 2.13 2.20 -0.78
CA PHE A 47 3.02 2.06 -1.94
C PHE A 47 3.20 0.63 -2.43
N LEU A 48 3.01 -0.37 -1.56
CA LEU A 48 3.17 -1.79 -1.89
C LEU A 48 2.35 -2.26 -3.11
N PRO A 49 1.05 -1.96 -3.24
CA PRO A 49 0.26 -2.38 -4.39
C PRO A 49 0.76 -1.75 -5.70
N ILE A 50 1.24 -0.50 -5.65
CA ILE A 50 1.80 0.17 -6.83
C ILE A 50 3.09 -0.53 -7.27
N LYS A 51 3.98 -0.85 -6.32
CA LYS A 51 5.22 -1.60 -6.60
C LYS A 51 4.93 -3.00 -7.14
N LEU A 52 3.89 -3.65 -6.64
CA LEU A 52 3.46 -4.97 -7.12
C LEU A 52 2.95 -4.89 -8.56
N ILE A 53 2.07 -3.94 -8.87
CA ILE A 53 1.58 -3.70 -10.24
C ILE A 53 2.76 -3.40 -11.17
N HIS A 54 3.70 -2.56 -10.73
CA HIS A 54 4.90 -2.24 -11.49
C HIS A 54 5.71 -3.49 -11.84
N ALA A 55 5.99 -4.34 -10.85
CA ALA A 55 6.72 -5.59 -11.07
C ALA A 55 5.97 -6.55 -12.01
N ILE A 56 4.64 -6.67 -11.90
CA ILE A 56 3.82 -7.50 -12.78
C ILE A 56 3.91 -6.99 -14.22
N VAL A 57 3.71 -5.70 -14.45
CA VAL A 57 3.75 -5.11 -15.80
C VAL A 57 5.13 -5.32 -16.43
N TYR A 58 6.21 -5.07 -15.71
CA TYR A 58 7.56 -5.27 -16.24
C TYR A 58 7.89 -6.75 -16.47
N CYS A 59 7.36 -7.65 -15.65
CA CYS A 59 7.47 -9.10 -15.89
C CYS A 59 6.74 -9.49 -17.18
N SER A 60 5.50 -9.03 -17.37
CA SER A 60 4.72 -9.26 -18.59
C SER A 60 5.43 -8.69 -19.82
N LEU A 61 5.96 -7.46 -19.74
CA LEU A 61 6.75 -6.86 -20.81
C LEU A 61 7.97 -7.72 -21.17
N PHE A 62 8.72 -8.18 -20.16
CA PHE A 62 9.87 -9.05 -20.38
C PHE A 62 9.49 -10.33 -21.11
N VAL A 63 8.40 -10.99 -20.69
CA VAL A 63 7.88 -12.20 -21.36
C VAL A 63 7.50 -11.92 -22.81
N VAL A 64 6.78 -10.82 -23.07
CA VAL A 64 6.38 -10.43 -24.44
C VAL A 64 7.60 -10.14 -25.30
N TYR A 65 8.63 -9.48 -24.78
CA TYR A 65 9.87 -9.23 -25.54
C TYR A 65 10.64 -10.52 -25.86
N VAL A 66 10.76 -11.44 -24.89
CA VAL A 66 11.44 -12.73 -25.11
C VAL A 66 10.69 -13.58 -26.12
N LEU A 67 9.37 -13.70 -25.98
CA LEU A 67 8.52 -14.41 -26.94
C LEU A 67 8.55 -13.74 -28.31
N GLY A 68 8.46 -12.41 -28.37
CA GLY A 68 8.53 -11.63 -29.60
C GLY A 68 9.86 -11.78 -30.34
N ALA A 69 10.97 -11.86 -29.61
CA ALA A 69 12.29 -12.14 -30.19
C ALA A 69 12.37 -13.53 -30.81
N ASN A 70 11.78 -14.55 -30.16
CA ASN A 70 11.71 -15.91 -30.69
C ASN A 70 10.76 -15.99 -31.91
N LEU A 71 9.62 -15.31 -31.85
CA LEU A 71 8.60 -15.28 -32.90
C LEU A 71 8.98 -14.44 -34.12
N LYS A 72 9.93 -13.49 -34.00
CA LYS A 72 10.43 -12.69 -35.13
C LYS A 72 11.00 -13.56 -36.27
N ARG A 73 11.42 -14.79 -35.97
CA ARG A 73 11.87 -15.76 -36.98
C ARG A 73 10.73 -16.40 -37.78
N GLU A 74 9.50 -16.39 -37.27
CA GLU A 74 8.36 -17.16 -37.80
C GLU A 74 7.17 -16.28 -38.22
N ARG A 75 7.07 -15.05 -37.70
CA ARG A 75 5.94 -14.13 -37.92
C ARG A 75 6.20 -13.11 -39.02
N THR A 76 5.12 -12.56 -39.58
CA THR A 76 5.19 -11.49 -40.58
C THR A 76 5.56 -10.16 -39.93
N ASP A 77 6.24 -9.28 -40.67
CA ASP A 77 6.72 -7.98 -40.16
C ASP A 77 5.61 -7.12 -39.56
N GLY A 78 4.38 -7.21 -40.10
CA GLY A 78 3.21 -6.49 -39.61
C GLY A 78 2.74 -6.95 -38.23
N GLU A 79 2.79 -8.25 -37.94
CA GLU A 79 2.41 -8.80 -36.63
C GLU A 79 3.44 -8.43 -35.56
N TYR A 80 4.73 -8.45 -35.93
CA TYR A 80 5.80 -8.00 -35.04
C TYR A 80 5.68 -6.50 -34.71
N LEU A 81 5.38 -5.67 -35.72
CA LEU A 81 5.13 -4.24 -35.53
C LEU A 81 3.95 -4.00 -34.58
N PHE A 82 2.83 -4.70 -34.78
CA PHE A 82 1.64 -4.58 -33.94
C PHE A 82 1.92 -4.94 -32.47
N ILE A 83 2.59 -6.06 -32.21
CA ILE A 83 2.99 -6.47 -30.86
C ILE A 83 3.87 -5.39 -30.22
N ASN A 84 4.82 -4.84 -30.96
CA ASN A 84 5.74 -3.84 -30.44
C ASN A 84 5.02 -2.51 -30.11
N VAL A 85 4.06 -2.09 -30.94
CA VAL A 85 3.22 -0.90 -30.66
C VAL A 85 2.39 -1.11 -29.41
N VAL A 86 1.71 -2.25 -29.27
CA VAL A 86 0.90 -2.56 -28.07
C VAL A 86 1.78 -2.61 -26.82
N THR A 87 2.96 -3.22 -26.92
CA THR A 87 3.94 -3.31 -25.82
C THR A 87 4.41 -1.92 -25.35
N ASN A 88 4.53 -0.95 -26.25
CA ASN A 88 4.87 0.43 -25.90
C ASN A 88 3.73 1.22 -25.24
N ILE A 89 2.48 0.71 -25.27
CA ILE A 89 1.35 1.31 -24.56
C ILE A 89 1.32 0.85 -23.09
N PHE A 90 1.89 -0.31 -22.78
CA PHE A 90 1.88 -0.85 -21.41
C PHE A 90 2.35 0.14 -20.34
N PRO A 91 3.43 0.94 -20.50
CA PRO A 91 3.91 1.86 -19.48
C PRO A 91 2.93 2.98 -19.06
N TYR A 92 1.84 3.22 -19.81
CA TYR A 92 0.89 4.28 -19.49
C TYR A 92 0.06 4.02 -18.22
N TYR A 93 0.09 2.82 -17.63
CA TYR A 93 -0.52 2.57 -16.31
C TYR A 93 0.06 3.50 -15.21
N VAL A 94 1.28 3.99 -15.40
CA VAL A 94 1.94 4.93 -14.48
C VAL A 94 1.13 6.22 -14.33
N LEU A 95 0.36 6.63 -15.35
CA LEU A 95 -0.55 7.79 -15.28
C LEU A 95 -1.70 7.55 -14.28
N ALA A 96 -2.12 6.29 -14.10
CA ALA A 96 -3.15 5.93 -13.12
C ALA A 96 -2.58 5.79 -11.70
N CYS A 97 -1.28 5.55 -11.52
CA CYS A 97 -0.67 5.33 -10.21
C CYS A 97 -0.87 6.49 -9.21
N PRO A 98 -0.69 7.78 -9.57
CA PRO A 98 -0.96 8.90 -8.67
C PRO A 98 -2.42 8.97 -8.22
N LEU A 99 -3.35 8.64 -9.12
CA LEU A 99 -4.79 8.62 -8.82
C LEU A 99 -5.12 7.52 -7.81
N ILE A 100 -4.62 6.31 -8.03
CA ILE A 100 -4.76 5.18 -7.11
C ILE A 100 -4.16 5.53 -5.73
N LEU A 101 -2.96 6.10 -5.71
CA LEU A 101 -2.30 6.50 -4.46
C LEU A 101 -3.13 7.53 -3.69
N THR A 102 -3.69 8.52 -4.39
CA THR A 102 -4.53 9.56 -3.80
C THR A 102 -5.80 8.95 -3.19
N ILE A 103 -6.45 8.01 -3.88
CA ILE A 103 -7.63 7.30 -3.36
C ILE A 103 -7.28 6.51 -2.09
N LEU A 104 -6.16 5.78 -2.10
CA LEU A 104 -5.70 5.01 -0.94
C LEU A 104 -5.39 5.93 0.26
N MET A 105 -4.68 7.04 0.04
CA MET A 105 -4.38 8.02 1.08
C MET A 105 -5.64 8.69 1.63
N HIS A 106 -6.62 9.00 0.77
CA HIS A 106 -7.88 9.60 1.19
C HIS A 106 -8.70 8.64 2.04
N ARG A 107 -8.83 7.37 1.61
CA ARG A 107 -9.51 6.31 2.36
C ARG A 107 -8.87 6.08 3.72
N ASP A 108 -7.54 6.06 3.78
CA ASP A 108 -6.79 5.91 5.04
C ASP A 108 -7.03 7.10 5.99
N ARG A 109 -7.11 8.33 5.46
CA ARG A 109 -7.47 9.52 6.25
C ARG A 109 -8.89 9.43 6.81
N ILE A 110 -9.87 8.94 6.03
CA ILE A 110 -11.25 8.73 6.50
C ILE A 110 -11.28 7.68 7.61
N ASN A 111 -10.64 6.53 7.41
CA ASN A 111 -10.59 5.47 8.40
C ASN A 111 -10.02 5.96 9.73
N ARG A 112 -8.91 6.72 9.70
CA ARG A 112 -8.33 7.33 10.91
C ARG A 112 -9.32 8.26 11.63
N LYS A 113 -10.08 9.07 10.90
CA LYS A 113 -11.11 9.94 11.49
C LYS A 113 -12.22 9.13 12.14
N ASN A 114 -12.61 8.02 11.53
CA ASN A 114 -13.64 7.13 12.07
C ASN A 114 -13.14 6.38 13.31
N ASP A 115 -11.90 5.92 13.32
CA ASP A 115 -11.28 5.28 14.49
C ASP A 115 -11.25 6.23 15.69
N VAL A 116 -10.81 7.48 15.50
CA VAL A 116 -10.78 8.50 16.57
C VAL A 116 -12.19 8.80 17.08
N LYS A 117 -13.17 8.95 16.17
CA LYS A 117 -14.58 9.14 16.58
C LYS A 117 -15.11 7.94 17.36
N GLY A 118 -14.71 6.72 17.01
CA GLY A 118 -15.05 5.51 17.75
C GLY A 118 -14.47 5.50 19.16
N MET A 119 -13.20 5.90 19.31
CA MET A 119 -12.54 6.00 20.61
C MET A 119 -13.20 7.04 21.52
N ILE A 120 -13.51 8.24 21.00
CA ILE A 120 -14.19 9.30 21.78
C ILE A 120 -15.54 8.81 22.28
N LYS A 121 -16.35 8.19 21.41
CA LYS A 121 -17.66 7.65 21.81
C LYS A 121 -17.55 6.56 22.87
N GLN A 122 -16.53 5.71 22.77
CA GLN A 122 -16.29 4.65 23.75
C GLN A 122 -15.87 5.23 25.11
N GLU A 123 -15.03 6.26 25.10
CA GLU A 123 -14.59 6.96 26.31
C GLU A 123 -15.74 7.72 26.98
N GLU A 124 -16.55 8.46 26.22
CA GLU A 124 -17.77 9.13 26.71
C GLU A 124 -18.75 8.13 27.34
N PHE A 125 -18.93 6.97 26.70
CA PHE A 125 -19.78 5.90 27.25
C PHE A 125 -19.22 5.37 28.57
N GLN A 126 -17.92 5.06 28.65
CA GLN A 126 -17.30 4.60 29.89
C GLN A 126 -17.36 5.64 31.01
N GLN A 127 -17.11 6.91 30.69
CA GLN A 127 -17.19 8.01 31.66
C GLN A 127 -18.63 8.20 32.18
N TYR A 128 -19.63 8.11 31.30
CA TYR A 128 -21.05 8.17 31.66
C TYR A 128 -21.43 7.06 32.65
N PHE A 129 -21.08 5.80 32.35
CA PHE A 129 -21.40 4.68 33.25
C PHE A 129 -20.62 4.72 34.56
N GLN A 130 -19.39 5.22 34.56
CA GLN A 130 -18.64 5.45 35.80
C GLN A 130 -19.26 6.56 36.67
N ALA A 131 -19.75 7.64 36.07
CA ALA A 131 -20.44 8.70 36.80
C ALA A 131 -21.75 8.18 37.43
N LEU A 132 -22.52 7.38 36.68
CA LEU A 132 -23.76 6.76 37.15
C LEU A 132 -23.52 5.80 38.32
N ALA A 133 -22.47 4.97 38.23
CA ALA A 133 -22.09 4.04 39.31
C ALA A 133 -21.65 4.78 40.58
N ARG A 134 -20.96 5.92 40.45
CA ARG A 134 -20.58 6.75 41.61
C ARG A 134 -21.79 7.36 42.30
N GLN A 135 -22.76 7.84 41.52
CA GLN A 135 -23.99 8.43 42.05
C GLN A 135 -24.84 7.39 42.79
N TRP A 136 -24.91 6.17 42.26
CA TRP A 136 -25.64 5.07 42.90
C TRP A 136 -24.99 4.58 44.21
N ASN A 137 -23.66 4.62 44.30
CA ASN A 137 -22.92 4.21 45.50
C ASN A 137 -22.77 5.33 46.55
N SER A 138 -23.26 6.54 46.26
CA SER A 138 -23.23 7.68 47.18
C SER A 138 -24.53 7.90 47.96
N GLU A 139 -25.53 7.05 47.75
CA GLU A 139 -26.73 6.88 48.59
C GLU A 139 -26.57 5.66 49.50
#